data_AF-A0A9E1TSR4-F1
#
_entry.id   AF-A0A9E1TSR4-F1
#
_cell.length_a   1.000
_cell.length_b   1.000
_cell.length_c   1.000
_cell.angle_alpha   90.00
_cell.angle_beta   90.00
_cell.angle_gamma   90.00
#
_symmetry.space_group_name_H-M   'P 1'
#
loop_
_entity.id
_entity.type
_entity.pdbx_description
1 polymer ?
#
loop_
_entity_poly.entity_id
_entity_poly.type
_entity_poly.pdbx_seq_one_letter_code
_entity_poly.pdbx_strand_id
1 'polypeptide(L)' 'VLGVQDIVAKSIGSSNPHNMIKATFSALKHIQAPRAVAQKRGKRVGDVLGKRADKGAGDEAAAS' A
#
# COMPACT_ATOMS: atom_id res chain seq x y z
N VAL A 1 -12.65 12.85 3.34
CA VAL A 1 -12.49 12.09 2.08
C VAL A 1 -11.02 11.70 1.95
N LEU A 2 -10.71 10.43 1.70
CA LEU A 2 -9.33 9.97 1.49
C LEU A 2 -8.91 10.36 0.06
N GLY A 3 -7.87 11.18 -0.08
CA GLY A 3 -7.40 11.78 -1.34
C GLY A 3 -6.66 10.80 -2.26
N VAL A 4 -7.25 9.64 -2.52
CA VAL A 4 -6.70 8.63 -3.41
C VAL A 4 -7.26 8.88 -4.81
N GLN A 5 -6.42 9.37 -5.72
CA GLN A 5 -6.82 9.71 -7.08
C GLN A 5 -6.93 8.48 -7.98
N ASP A 6 -5.94 7.58 -7.93
CA ASP A 6 -5.80 6.49 -8.89
C ASP A 6 -5.72 5.12 -8.19
N ILE A 7 -6.83 4.38 -8.20
CA ILE A 7 -6.90 2.98 -7.77
C ILE A 7 -7.76 2.15 -8.70
N VAL A 8 -7.35 0.90 -8.91
CA VAL A 8 -8.16 -0.12 -9.59
C VAL A 8 -8.47 -1.21 -8.57
N ALA A 9 -9.75 -1.45 -8.31
CA ALA A 9 -10.20 -2.48 -7.38
C ALA A 9 -11.34 -3.31 -7.99
N LYS A 10 -11.42 -4.57 -7.59
CA LYS A 10 -12.51 -5.49 -7.93
C LYS A 10 -12.98 -6.20 -6.67
N SER A 11 -14.28 -6.17 -6.41
CA SER A 11 -14.87 -6.98 -5.34
C SER A 11 -14.99 -8.42 -5.84
N ILE A 12 -14.34 -9.36 -5.15
CA ILE A 12 -14.41 -10.80 -5.45
C ILE A 12 -15.12 -11.46 -4.27
N GLY A 13 -16.26 -12.12 -4.54
CA GLY A 13 -17.05 -12.81 -3.52
C GLY A 13 -18.48 -12.31 -3.44
N SER A 14 -18.76 -11.33 -2.56
CA SER A 14 -20.11 -10.82 -2.30
C SER A 14 -20.22 -9.33 -2.63
N SER A 15 -21.26 -8.98 -3.38
CA SER A 15 -21.59 -7.59 -3.73
C SER A 15 -22.42 -6.88 -2.66
N ASN A 16 -22.67 -7.49 -1.49
CA ASN A 16 -23.42 -6.84 -0.41
C ASN A 16 -22.65 -5.61 0.11
N PRO A 17 -23.23 -4.39 0.05
CA PRO A 17 -22.55 -3.14 0.43
C PRO A 17 -21.95 -3.17 1.84
N HIS A 18 -22.62 -3.79 2.81
CA HIS A 18 -22.11 -3.87 4.18
C HIS A 18 -20.80 -4.65 4.29
N ASN A 19 -20.71 -5.77 3.56
CA ASN A 19 -19.52 -6.61 3.56
C ASN A 19 -18.41 -5.98 2.72
N MET A 20 -18.75 -5.30 1.61
CA MET A 20 -17.76 -4.55 0.83
C MET A 20 -17.11 -3.45 1.66
N ILE A 21 -17.89 -2.63 2.38
CA ILE A 21 -17.34 -1.55 3.22
C ILE A 21 -16.41 -2.12 4.31
N LYS A 22 -16.86 -3.17 5.02
CA LYS A 22 -16.02 -3.85 6.04
C LYS A 22 -14.75 -4.44 5.43
N ALA A 23 -14.84 -5.07 4.27
CA ALA A 23 -13.71 -5.64 3.56
C ALA A 23 -12.73 -4.55 3.10
N THR A 24 -13.20 -3.42 2.59
CA THR A 24 -12.37 -2.28 2.20
C THR A 24 -11.62 -1.71 3.41
N PHE A 25 -12.30 -1.48 4.53
CA PHE A 25 -11.62 -1.00 5.74
C PHE A 25 -10.63 -2.02 6.31
N SER A 26 -10.94 -3.32 6.23
CA SER A 26 -9.99 -4.37 6.59
C SER A 26 -8.76 -4.32 5.67
N ALA A 27 -8.94 -4.26 4.35
CA ALA A 27 -7.85 -4.20 3.39
C ALA A 27 -6.94 -2.98 3.63
N LEU A 28 -7.52 -1.80 3.89
CA LEU A 28 -6.75 -0.59 4.20
C LEU A 28 -5.89 -0.75 5.46
N LYS A 29 -6.38 -1.45 6.49
CA LYS A 29 -5.61 -1.73 7.72
C LYS A 29 -4.42 -2.65 7.48
N HIS A 30 -4.44 -3.46 6.43
CA HIS A 30 -3.35 -4.38 6.10
C HIS A 30 -2.27 -3.74 5.22
N ILE A 31 -2.47 -2.50 4.74
CA ILE A 31 -1.46 -1.79 3.96
C ILE A 31 -0.26 -1.52 4.86
N GLN A 32 0.93 -1.94 4.40
CA GLN A 32 2.18 -1.71 5.10
C GLN A 32 3.14 -0.93 4.23
N ALA A 33 3.77 0.08 4.81
CA ALA A 33 4.82 0.82 4.15
C ALA A 33 6.01 -0.11 3.84
N PRO A 34 6.65 0.03 2.67
CA PRO A 34 7.71 -0.86 2.25
C PRO A 34 8.94 -0.79 3.16
N ARG A 35 9.20 0.38 3.79
CA ARG A 35 10.23 0.54 4.81
C ARG A 35 9.97 -0.34 6.04
N ALA A 36 8.73 -0.39 6.51
CA ALA A 36 8.35 -1.21 7.65
C ALA A 36 8.46 -2.72 7.33
N VAL A 37 8.13 -3.12 6.11
CA VAL A 37 8.31 -4.52 5.65
C VAL A 37 9.79 -4.88 5.53
N ALA A 38 10.62 -3.98 5.01
CA ALA A 38 12.06 -4.16 4.89
C ALA A 38 12.76 -4.32 6.25
N GLN A 39 12.41 -3.48 7.22
CA GLN A 39 12.91 -3.57 8.60
C GLN A 39 12.51 -4.89 9.27
N LYS A 40 11.25 -5.31 9.13
CA LYS A 40 10.77 -6.60 9.67
C LYS A 40 11.46 -7.81 9.04
N ARG A 41 11.84 -7.71 7.75
CA ARG A 41 12.48 -8.81 7.00
C ARG A 41 14.00 -8.75 7.00
N GLY A 42 14.62 -7.75 7.62
CA GLY A 42 16.08 -7.57 7.65
C GLY A 42 16.72 -7.35 6.28
N LYS A 43 15.95 -6.84 5.30
CA LYS A 43 16.40 -6.62 3.91
C LYS A 43 16.41 -5.14 3.57
N ARG A 44 17.16 -4.75 2.55
CA ARG A 44 17.14 -3.35 2.08
C ARG A 44 15.82 -3.08 1.36
N VAL A 45 15.33 -1.85 1.43
CA VAL A 45 14.06 -1.44 0.79
C VAL A 45 14.07 -1.73 -0.72
N GLY A 46 15.22 -1.57 -1.37
CA GLY A 46 15.41 -1.88 -2.80
C GLY A 46 15.16 -3.35 -3.16
N ASP A 47 15.44 -4.28 -2.25
CA ASP A 47 15.20 -5.72 -2.47
C ASP A 47 13.73 -6.10 -2.25
N VAL A 48 12.97 -5.27 -1.52
CA VAL A 48 11.54 -5.47 -1.23
C VAL A 48 10.65 -4.91 -2.34
N LEU A 49 11.03 -3.78 -2.95
CA LEU A 49 10.26 -3.17 -4.05
C LEU A 49 10.65 -3.69 -5.45
N GLY A 50 11.82 -4.31 -5.60
CA GLY A 50 12.36 -4.72 -6.90
C GLY A 50 12.83 -3.53 -7.75
N LYS A 51 13.66 -3.81 -8.76
CA LYS A 51 14.39 -2.81 -9.59
C LYS A 51 13.56 -1.75 -10.33
N ARG A 52 12.21 -1.75 -10.22
CA ARG A 52 11.33 -0.76 -10.86
C ARG A 52 11.10 0.50 -10.03
N ALA A 53 11.37 0.46 -8.72
CA ALA A 53 11.15 1.60 -7.83
C ALA A 53 12.26 2.66 -7.85
N ASP A 54 13.39 2.35 -8.48
CA ASP A 54 14.55 3.26 -8.58
C ASP A 54 14.25 4.53 -9.40
N LYS A 55 13.16 4.54 -10.18
CA LYS A 55 12.70 5.73 -10.92
C LYS A 55 11.73 6.64 -10.16
N GLY A 56 11.44 6.39 -8.89
CA GLY A 56 10.47 7.20 -8.12
C GLY A 56 10.82 7.51 -6.66
N ALA A 57 11.96 7.03 -6.14
CA ALA A 57 12.37 7.29 -4.75
C ALA A 57 13.25 8.55 -4.61
N GLY A 58 12.91 9.60 -5.36
CA GLY A 58 13.59 10.90 -5.36
C GLY A 58 12.83 12.03 -4.64
N ASP A 59 11.69 11.75 -4.01
CA ASP A 59 10.91 12.75 -3.27
C ASP A 59 10.51 12.17 -1.90
N GLU A 60 10.57 13.01 -0.86
CA GLU A 60 10.28 12.72 0.56
C GLU A 60 11.35 12.04 1.42
N ALA A 61 12.61 12.40 1.18
CA ALA A 61 13.59 12.52 2.26
C ALA A 61 13.73 14.00 2.71
N ALA A 62 12.64 14.74 2.95
CA ALA A 62 12.66 16.03 3.67
C ALA A 62 11.24 16.62 3.89
N ALA A 63 10.64 16.31 5.04
CA ALA A 63 9.73 17.18 5.80
C ALA A 63 9.73 16.60 7.23
N SER A 64 10.40 17.24 8.20
CA SER A 64 9.79 18.24 9.10
C SER A 64 8.53 17.69 9.78
#